data_AF-A0A2D5QNP6-F1
#
_entry.id   AF-A0A2D5QNP6-F1
#
_cell.length_a   1.000
_cell.length_b   1.000
_cell.length_c   1.000
_cell.angle_alpha   90.00
_cell.angle_beta   90.00
_cell.angle_gamma   90.00
#
_symmetry.space_group_name_H-M   'P 1'
#
loop_
_entity.id
_entity.type
_entity.pdbx_description
1 polymer ?
#
loop_
_entity_poly.entity_id
_entity_poly.type
_entity_poly.pdbx_seq_one_letter_code
_entity_poly.pdbx_strand_id
1 'polypeptide(L)'
;MICMKYTVLILVCAHLFSCAETVVYNPEMGGMSSNTTPPLDPSWGGSPYGGMPAGGMEVNAGTQATAGTQNLGGMMINAGMQAGEPIQTMPNCNTQEICDAIDNDCDQKVDEDLLCACTGDTACYGGLPGTQNIGECRDGVRMCNPSSESWTTCTGWMGPKEELCDDLDNDCDGNSDEGLRNRCGDCAPEVQEICDGEDNDCDGVTDENLLNMCGTCGDTPMEVCDLLDNDCDGETDEDACSILDLDLDGDCLTVTCPAEAPYPISCNIDFQGGDPRGCVAYSPPGSSVYLQEGNRCGSGKVVGTLTCSNQVGSGLNANNCPINKDEVTYPADSSGCAETD
;
A
#
# COMPACT_ATOMS: atom_id res chain seq x y z
N MET A 1 18.75 -27.09 -10.05
CA MET A 1 17.61 -27.81 -10.70
C MET A 1 16.94 -28.69 -9.65
N ILE A 2 15.93 -28.15 -8.97
CA ILE A 2 15.15 -28.87 -7.95
C ILE A 2 13.76 -29.09 -8.58
N CYS A 3 13.43 -30.36 -8.81
CA CYS A 3 12.19 -30.77 -9.45
C CYS A 3 11.12 -30.96 -8.36
N MET A 4 10.23 -29.97 -8.19
CA MET A 4 9.04 -30.11 -7.35
C MET A 4 7.96 -30.88 -8.12
N LYS A 5 7.64 -32.09 -7.64
CA LYS A 5 6.48 -32.87 -8.10
C LYS A 5 5.21 -32.28 -7.49
N TYR A 6 4.37 -31.67 -8.32
CA TYR A 6 2.99 -31.35 -7.95
C TYR A 6 2.09 -32.54 -8.33
N THR A 7 1.46 -33.16 -7.34
CA THR A 7 0.40 -34.16 -7.54
C THR A 7 -0.93 -33.44 -7.51
N VAL A 8 -1.57 -33.29 -8.67
CA VAL A 8 -2.92 -32.74 -8.80
C VAL A 8 -3.93 -33.84 -8.45
N LEU A 9 -4.65 -33.69 -7.33
CA LEU A 9 -5.74 -34.57 -6.95
C LEU A 9 -7.05 -34.00 -7.53
N ILE A 10 -7.46 -34.49 -8.70
CA ILE A 10 -8.77 -34.17 -9.29
C ILE A 10 -9.82 -35.02 -8.56
N LEU A 11 -10.58 -34.40 -7.66
CA LEU A 11 -11.77 -35.01 -7.06
C LEU A 11 -12.98 -34.72 -7.95
N VAL A 12 -13.36 -35.69 -8.77
CA VAL A 12 -14.68 -35.74 -9.41
C VAL A 12 -15.68 -36.16 -8.33
N CYS A 13 -16.60 -35.27 -7.94
CA CYS A 13 -17.75 -35.64 -7.13
C CYS A 13 -19.04 -35.36 -7.89
N ALA A 14 -19.65 -36.43 -8.39
CA ALA A 14 -21.00 -36.43 -8.91
C ALA A 14 -21.99 -36.67 -7.75
N HIS A 15 -22.91 -35.71 -7.57
CA HIS A 15 -24.31 -35.90 -7.20
C HIS A 15 -24.63 -36.75 -5.95
N LEU A 16 -24.96 -36.08 -4.84
CA LEU A 16 -26.29 -36.05 -4.19
C LEU A 16 -26.17 -35.79 -2.67
N PHE A 17 -27.15 -35.04 -2.17
CA PHE A 17 -27.56 -34.82 -0.77
C PHE A 17 -26.93 -33.67 0.03
N SER A 18 -27.86 -32.80 0.46
CA SER A 18 -27.81 -31.72 1.44
C SER A 18 -27.06 -32.07 2.73
N CYS A 19 -26.21 -31.15 3.19
CA CYS A 19 -25.80 -31.07 4.59
C CYS A 19 -25.91 -29.61 5.05
N ALA A 20 -26.81 -29.39 6.01
CA ALA A 20 -26.84 -28.23 6.87
C ALA A 20 -25.61 -28.22 7.78
N GLU A 21 -25.09 -27.03 8.09
CA GLU A 21 -24.00 -26.84 9.04
C GLU A 21 -24.48 -27.10 10.47
N THR A 22 -23.88 -28.09 11.13
CA THR A 22 -24.01 -28.34 12.57
C THR A 22 -22.78 -27.79 13.28
N VAL A 23 -22.96 -26.72 14.06
CA VAL A 23 -21.97 -26.22 15.02
C VAL A 23 -21.94 -27.16 16.22
N VAL A 24 -20.80 -27.78 16.48
CA VAL A 24 -20.56 -28.61 17.68
C VAL A 24 -20.12 -27.70 18.83
N TYR A 25 -20.97 -27.57 19.85
CA TYR A 25 -20.62 -27.01 21.15
C TYR A 25 -20.23 -28.17 22.08
N ASN A 26 -19.05 -28.10 22.71
CA ASN A 26 -18.62 -29.07 23.71
C ASN A 26 -18.71 -28.42 25.11
N PRO A 27 -19.53 -28.93 26.04
CA PRO A 27 -19.57 -28.44 27.42
C PRO A 27 -18.88 -29.43 28.34
N GLU A 28 -17.81 -29.03 29.02
CA GLU A 28 -17.45 -29.71 30.27
C GLU A 28 -16.63 -28.83 31.23
N MET A 29 -17.12 -28.79 32.47
CA MET A 29 -16.49 -28.38 33.74
C MET A 29 -16.42 -26.87 34.00
N GLY A 30 -17.12 -26.29 34.98
CA GLY A 30 -17.31 -26.77 36.35
C GLY A 30 -16.27 -26.08 37.24
N GLY A 31 -16.60 -24.90 37.77
CA GLY A 31 -15.64 -24.00 38.43
C GLY A 31 -15.15 -24.45 39.81
N MET A 32 -14.11 -23.78 40.30
CA MET A 32 -13.86 -23.51 41.72
C MET A 32 -12.97 -22.26 41.88
N SER A 33 -13.36 -21.45 42.86
CA SER A 33 -12.81 -20.19 43.34
C SER A 33 -11.33 -20.24 43.77
N SER A 34 -10.59 -19.15 43.55
CA SER A 34 -9.81 -18.55 44.65
C SER A 34 -9.55 -17.06 44.42
N ASN A 35 -9.61 -16.36 45.54
CA ASN A 35 -9.67 -14.93 45.76
C ASN A 35 -8.29 -14.42 46.19
N THR A 36 -7.71 -13.42 45.52
CA THR A 36 -6.63 -12.58 46.05
C THR A 36 -6.56 -11.23 45.30
N THR A 37 -6.95 -10.15 45.97
CA THR A 37 -6.42 -8.79 45.77
C THR A 37 -5.06 -8.67 46.50
N PRO A 38 -4.22 -7.60 46.42
CA PRO A 38 -4.33 -6.22 45.88
C PRO A 38 -3.00 -5.80 45.11
N PRO A 39 -2.54 -4.52 44.93
CA PRO A 39 -3.09 -3.20 45.31
C PRO A 39 -3.11 -2.09 44.23
N LEU A 40 -3.82 -1.01 44.61
CA LEU A 40 -3.93 0.32 44.02
C LEU A 40 -2.69 1.18 44.35
N ASP A 41 -2.31 2.13 43.48
CA ASP A 41 -2.31 3.61 43.70
C ASP A 41 -1.58 4.37 42.53
N PRO A 42 -1.48 5.72 42.44
CA PRO A 42 -2.34 6.61 41.63
C PRO A 42 -1.60 7.61 40.72
N SER A 43 -2.30 8.30 39.82
CA SER A 43 -2.15 9.77 39.63
C SER A 43 -3.17 10.33 38.63
N TRP A 44 -3.70 11.50 38.99
CA TRP A 44 -4.91 12.14 38.47
C TRP A 44 -4.65 13.24 37.43
N GLY A 45 -5.67 13.49 36.60
CA GLY A 45 -5.99 14.81 36.02
C GLY A 45 -6.63 14.68 34.63
N GLY A 46 -7.83 15.15 34.30
CA GLY A 46 -8.86 15.92 34.99
C GLY A 46 -10.13 15.98 34.10
N SER A 47 -11.28 16.20 34.75
CA SER A 47 -12.65 16.40 34.20
C SER A 47 -12.78 17.70 33.36
N PRO A 48 -13.92 18.07 32.70
CA PRO A 48 -15.29 17.54 32.86
C PRO A 48 -16.18 17.44 31.59
N TYR A 49 -17.18 16.54 31.60
CA TYR A 49 -18.61 16.79 31.35
C TYR A 49 -19.39 15.48 31.64
N GLY A 50 -20.52 15.59 32.34
CA GLY A 50 -21.30 14.49 32.95
C GLY A 50 -21.92 13.52 31.92
N GLY A 51 -22.39 12.33 32.28
CA GLY A 51 -22.88 11.85 33.57
C GLY A 51 -24.32 11.35 33.40
N MET A 52 -24.50 10.12 32.88
CA MET A 52 -25.74 9.34 33.00
C MET A 52 -25.40 7.84 33.09
N PRO A 53 -25.90 7.11 34.10
CA PRO A 53 -25.68 5.66 34.21
C PRO A 53 -26.69 4.87 33.36
N ALA A 54 -26.17 3.90 32.60
CA ALA A 54 -26.96 2.84 32.00
C ALA A 54 -27.46 1.89 33.10
N GLY A 55 -28.72 2.06 33.50
CA GLY A 55 -29.44 1.07 34.29
C GLY A 55 -29.88 -0.07 33.39
N GLY A 56 -29.15 -1.18 33.40
CA GLY A 56 -29.64 -2.46 32.89
C GLY A 56 -30.78 -2.96 33.77
N MET A 57 -32.01 -2.91 33.25
CA MET A 57 -33.15 -3.61 33.84
C MET A 57 -33.18 -5.02 33.24
N GLU A 58 -32.76 -6.01 34.02
CA GLU A 58 -33.07 -7.42 33.76
C GLU A 58 -34.59 -7.62 33.85
N VAL A 59 -35.24 -7.92 32.72
CA VAL A 59 -36.65 -8.36 32.72
C VAL A 59 -36.70 -9.88 32.90
N ASN A 60 -37.06 -10.30 34.11
CA ASN A 60 -37.35 -11.69 34.43
C ASN A 60 -38.68 -12.08 33.79
N ALA A 61 -38.68 -13.13 32.96
CA ALA A 61 -39.88 -13.62 32.30
C ALA A 61 -40.86 -14.21 33.34
N GLY A 62 -41.97 -13.52 33.58
CA GLY A 62 -43.08 -14.09 34.32
C GLY A 62 -43.89 -13.09 35.14
N THR A 63 -44.65 -12.20 34.50
CA THR A 63 -45.90 -11.69 35.08
C THR A 63 -46.89 -11.36 33.97
N GLN A 64 -48.11 -11.88 34.07
CA GLN A 64 -49.22 -11.53 33.19
C GLN A 64 -49.70 -10.11 33.51
N ALA A 65 -49.64 -9.20 32.53
CA ALA A 65 -50.21 -7.87 32.66
C ALA A 65 -51.73 -7.92 32.40
N THR A 66 -52.47 -7.44 33.40
CA THR A 66 -53.90 -7.19 33.36
C THR A 66 -54.20 -5.90 32.59
N ALA A 67 -55.37 -5.85 31.96
CA ALA A 67 -55.83 -4.76 31.11
C ALA A 67 -55.85 -3.40 31.83
N GLY A 68 -55.15 -2.41 31.25
CA GLY A 68 -55.21 -1.00 31.62
C GLY A 68 -54.75 -0.14 30.44
N THR A 69 -55.69 0.58 29.83
CA THR A 69 -55.49 1.46 28.68
C THR A 69 -54.72 2.73 29.07
N GLN A 70 -53.60 3.00 28.39
CA GLN A 70 -52.94 4.31 28.37
C GLN A 70 -52.96 4.80 26.93
N ASN A 71 -53.61 5.95 26.73
CA ASN A 71 -53.79 6.63 25.45
C ASN A 71 -52.48 7.34 25.07
N LEU A 72 -51.76 6.78 24.10
CA LEU A 72 -50.70 7.43 23.34
C LEU A 72 -51.14 7.46 21.87
N GLY A 73 -51.02 8.62 21.24
CA GLY A 73 -51.77 9.02 20.05
C GLY A 73 -51.87 8.01 18.91
N GLY A 74 -53.08 7.88 18.38
CA GLY A 74 -53.34 7.58 16.97
C GLY A 74 -53.09 6.15 16.46
N MET A 75 -52.67 5.19 17.28
CA MET A 75 -52.53 3.79 16.83
C MET A 75 -53.82 3.01 17.02
N MET A 76 -54.60 2.87 15.95
CA MET A 76 -55.67 1.88 15.87
C MET A 76 -55.04 0.50 15.62
N ILE A 77 -54.90 -0.33 16.66
CA ILE A 77 -54.53 -1.73 16.50
C ILE A 77 -55.74 -2.53 16.00
N ASN A 78 -55.63 -3.14 14.83
CA ASN A 78 -56.69 -3.98 14.28
C ASN A 78 -56.86 -5.23 15.17
N ALA A 79 -58.07 -5.46 15.69
CA ALA A 79 -58.37 -6.56 16.61
C ALA A 79 -58.44 -7.89 15.84
N GLY A 80 -57.28 -8.48 15.53
CA GLY A 80 -57.22 -9.79 14.85
C GLY A 80 -55.84 -10.40 14.59
N MET A 81 -54.73 -9.77 14.97
CA MET A 81 -53.38 -10.25 14.60
C MET A 81 -52.86 -11.31 15.59
N GLN A 82 -52.42 -12.48 15.09
CA GLN A 82 -51.70 -13.51 15.86
C GLN A 82 -50.20 -13.18 15.92
N ALA A 83 -49.55 -13.49 17.05
CA ALA A 83 -48.14 -13.20 17.28
C ALA A 83 -47.22 -13.96 16.30
N GLY A 84 -46.40 -13.25 15.52
CA GLY A 84 -45.34 -13.86 14.71
C GLY A 84 -44.94 -13.17 13.41
N GLU A 85 -45.70 -12.20 12.89
CA GLU A 85 -45.33 -11.50 11.65
C GLU A 85 -44.48 -10.24 11.92
N PRO A 86 -43.54 -9.89 11.03
CA PRO A 86 -42.68 -8.72 11.19
C PRO A 86 -43.53 -7.44 11.19
N ILE A 87 -43.26 -6.55 12.14
CA ILE A 87 -43.85 -5.21 12.20
C ILE A 87 -43.31 -4.43 10.99
N GLN A 88 -44.05 -4.39 9.90
CA GLN A 88 -43.73 -3.47 8.81
C GLN A 88 -44.03 -2.05 9.29
N THR A 89 -42.98 -1.26 9.48
CA THR A 89 -43.11 0.18 9.69
C THR A 89 -43.42 0.78 8.31
N MET A 90 -44.70 0.88 7.95
CA MET A 90 -45.12 1.54 6.72
C MET A 90 -44.86 3.04 6.85
N PRO A 91 -43.98 3.65 6.03
CA PRO A 91 -43.75 5.08 6.06
C PRO A 91 -44.95 5.78 5.40
N ASN A 92 -45.55 6.72 6.14
CA ASN A 92 -46.54 7.68 5.66
C ASN A 92 -47.96 7.16 5.37
N CYS A 93 -48.65 6.71 6.43
CA CYS A 93 -50.11 6.54 6.40
C CYS A 93 -50.79 7.92 6.49
N ASN A 94 -51.42 8.38 5.42
CA ASN A 94 -52.24 9.60 5.37
C ASN A 94 -53.73 9.22 5.48
N THR A 95 -54.65 10.17 5.66
CA THR A 95 -56.10 9.88 5.87
C THR A 95 -56.93 9.92 4.59
N GLN A 96 -56.29 9.93 3.42
CA GLN A 96 -56.92 10.08 2.12
C GLN A 96 -56.17 9.26 1.06
N GLU A 97 -56.93 8.38 0.42
CA GLU A 97 -56.48 7.61 -0.73
C GLU A 97 -56.18 8.49 -1.95
N ILE A 98 -55.11 8.15 -2.67
CA ILE A 98 -54.65 8.79 -3.91
C ILE A 98 -54.36 7.67 -4.91
N CYS A 99 -54.78 7.79 -6.18
CA CYS A 99 -54.58 6.77 -7.21
C CYS A 99 -53.11 6.57 -7.63
N ASP A 100 -52.29 6.00 -6.75
CA ASP A 100 -50.89 5.66 -6.97
C ASP A 100 -50.59 4.16 -6.76
N ALA A 101 -51.64 3.34 -6.57
CA ALA A 101 -51.54 1.91 -6.30
C ALA A 101 -50.78 1.54 -5.02
N ILE A 102 -50.65 2.50 -4.09
CA ILE A 102 -50.17 2.33 -2.73
C ILE A 102 -51.38 2.49 -1.80
N ASP A 103 -51.48 1.62 -0.80
CA ASP A 103 -52.45 1.72 0.29
C ASP A 103 -52.05 2.91 1.19
N ASN A 104 -52.54 4.11 0.87
CA ASN A 104 -52.08 5.36 1.49
C ASN A 104 -52.73 5.61 2.85
N ASP A 105 -53.85 4.96 3.15
CA ASP A 105 -54.54 5.00 4.43
C ASP A 105 -54.46 3.69 5.24
N CYS A 106 -53.62 2.74 4.76
CA CYS A 106 -53.22 1.49 5.41
C CYS A 106 -54.40 0.61 5.83
N ASP A 107 -55.48 0.67 5.06
CA ASP A 107 -56.74 -0.02 5.28
C ASP A 107 -56.66 -1.51 4.82
N GLN A 108 -55.57 -1.88 4.12
CA GLN A 108 -55.32 -3.16 3.42
C GLN A 108 -56.11 -3.35 2.13
N LYS A 109 -56.76 -2.30 1.65
CA LYS A 109 -57.20 -2.19 0.27
C LYS A 109 -56.37 -1.09 -0.39
N VAL A 110 -56.39 -1.09 -1.71
CA VAL A 110 -55.64 -0.13 -2.53
C VAL A 110 -56.66 0.63 -3.34
N ASP A 111 -56.68 1.95 -3.19
CA ASP A 111 -57.47 2.89 -4.00
C ASP A 111 -59.00 2.70 -3.90
N GLU A 112 -59.53 2.20 -2.77
CA GLU A 112 -60.92 1.72 -2.66
C GLU A 112 -61.98 2.79 -2.37
N ASP A 113 -61.57 3.94 -1.81
CA ASP A 113 -62.47 5.05 -1.46
C ASP A 113 -62.29 6.27 -2.38
N LEU A 114 -61.56 6.08 -3.48
CA LEU A 114 -61.40 7.05 -4.55
C LEU A 114 -62.03 6.50 -5.83
N LEU A 115 -62.90 7.28 -6.49
CA LEU A 115 -63.31 6.97 -7.87
C LEU A 115 -62.07 7.24 -8.75
N CYS A 116 -61.18 6.26 -8.84
CA CYS A 116 -59.99 6.29 -9.70
C CYS A 116 -60.35 6.16 -11.19
N ALA A 117 -61.43 6.82 -11.61
CA ALA A 117 -61.68 7.10 -13.00
C ALA A 117 -60.52 7.93 -13.50
N CYS A 118 -59.59 7.27 -14.18
CA CYS A 118 -58.52 7.95 -14.87
C CYS A 118 -59.14 8.96 -15.85
N THR A 119 -58.65 10.19 -15.87
CA THR A 119 -59.11 11.21 -16.81
C THR A 119 -57.89 11.92 -17.39
N GLY A 120 -57.76 11.86 -18.72
CA GLY A 120 -56.59 12.37 -19.44
C GLY A 120 -55.35 11.48 -19.29
N ASP A 121 -54.28 11.83 -19.98
CA ASP A 121 -52.94 11.27 -19.75
C ASP A 121 -52.24 12.13 -18.69
N THR A 122 -51.44 11.52 -17.81
CA THR A 122 -50.71 12.26 -16.77
C THR A 122 -49.26 11.82 -16.68
N ALA A 123 -48.41 12.76 -16.23
CA ALA A 123 -47.06 12.44 -15.81
C ALA A 123 -47.09 11.44 -14.65
N CYS A 124 -46.09 10.57 -14.61
CA CYS A 124 -45.87 9.61 -13.54
C CYS A 124 -44.39 9.40 -13.34
N TYR A 125 -44.01 9.00 -12.13
CA TYR A 125 -42.64 8.65 -11.80
C TYR A 125 -42.65 7.35 -11.01
N GLY A 126 -41.87 6.36 -11.46
CA GLY A 126 -41.79 5.04 -10.83
C GLY A 126 -40.60 4.87 -9.88
N GLY A 127 -39.77 5.90 -9.71
CA GLY A 127 -38.60 5.88 -8.85
C GLY A 127 -38.91 6.24 -7.40
N LEU A 128 -37.88 6.30 -6.57
CA LEU A 128 -38.02 6.65 -5.15
C LEU A 128 -38.49 8.10 -4.97
N PRO A 129 -39.32 8.39 -3.96
CA PRO A 129 -39.64 9.77 -3.61
C PRO A 129 -38.36 10.54 -3.28
N GLY A 130 -38.16 11.69 -3.93
CA GLY A 130 -36.97 12.54 -3.73
C GLY A 130 -35.97 12.51 -4.88
N THR A 131 -36.04 11.55 -5.81
CA THR A 131 -35.17 11.48 -7.00
C THR A 131 -35.84 12.03 -8.28
N GLN A 132 -37.10 12.46 -8.16
CA GLN A 132 -37.90 12.90 -9.30
C GLN A 132 -37.40 14.24 -9.86
N ASN A 133 -37.13 14.28 -11.17
CA ASN A 133 -36.64 15.47 -11.88
C ASN A 133 -35.31 16.04 -11.31
N ILE A 134 -34.47 15.16 -10.76
CA ILE A 134 -33.09 15.42 -10.34
C ILE A 134 -32.16 14.67 -11.30
N GLY A 135 -31.09 15.34 -11.75
CA GLY A 135 -30.14 14.73 -12.69
C GLY A 135 -30.78 14.20 -13.97
N GLU A 136 -30.46 12.96 -14.32
CA GLU A 136 -31.03 12.23 -15.46
C GLU A 136 -32.42 11.64 -15.18
N CYS A 137 -32.89 11.65 -13.93
CA CYS A 137 -34.22 11.14 -13.60
C CYS A 137 -35.31 12.04 -14.14
N ARG A 138 -36.28 11.43 -14.82
CA ARG A 138 -37.40 12.16 -15.41
C ARG A 138 -38.70 11.38 -15.39
N ASP A 139 -39.77 12.16 -15.44
CA ASP A 139 -41.13 11.66 -15.50
C ASP A 139 -41.40 10.90 -16.81
N GLY A 140 -42.22 9.86 -16.68
CA GLY A 140 -42.85 9.16 -17.78
C GLY A 140 -44.31 9.59 -17.95
N VAL A 141 -45.04 8.84 -18.76
CA VAL A 141 -46.46 9.04 -18.99
C VAL A 141 -47.20 7.74 -18.67
N ARG A 142 -48.32 7.87 -17.95
CA ARG A 142 -49.34 6.84 -17.81
C ARG A 142 -50.58 7.30 -18.56
N MET A 143 -51.14 6.39 -19.36
CA MET A 143 -52.33 6.66 -20.16
C MET A 143 -53.56 6.11 -19.43
N CYS A 144 -54.67 6.81 -19.53
CA CYS A 144 -55.93 6.29 -19.04
C CYS A 144 -56.50 5.29 -20.04
N ASN A 145 -56.79 4.05 -19.62
CA ASN A 145 -57.51 3.10 -20.45
C ASN A 145 -59.03 3.27 -20.23
N PRO A 146 -59.77 3.85 -21.19
CA PRO A 146 -61.20 4.11 -21.02
C PRO A 146 -62.06 2.83 -20.97
N SER A 147 -61.51 1.67 -21.34
CA SER A 147 -62.25 0.39 -21.31
C SER A 147 -62.15 -0.33 -19.97
N SER A 148 -61.08 -0.09 -19.21
CA SER A 148 -60.85 -0.70 -17.89
C SER A 148 -60.90 0.32 -16.75
N GLU A 149 -61.17 1.60 -17.05
CA GLU A 149 -61.18 2.71 -16.11
C GLU A 149 -59.92 2.76 -15.23
N SER A 150 -58.77 2.35 -15.78
CA SER A 150 -57.51 2.22 -15.05
C SER A 150 -56.33 2.83 -15.81
N TRP A 151 -55.33 3.29 -15.06
CA TRP A 151 -54.07 3.76 -15.63
C TRP A 151 -53.25 2.59 -16.20
N THR A 152 -52.57 2.82 -17.31
CA THR A 152 -51.49 1.91 -17.75
C THR A 152 -50.30 2.00 -16.79
N THR A 153 -49.37 1.07 -16.92
CA THR A 153 -48.06 1.21 -16.27
C THR A 153 -47.41 2.53 -16.69
N CYS A 154 -46.60 3.11 -15.79
CA CYS A 154 -45.81 4.27 -16.11
C CYS A 154 -44.77 3.90 -17.17
N THR A 155 -44.79 4.56 -18.33
CA THR A 155 -43.87 4.28 -19.44
C THR A 155 -43.01 5.50 -19.75
N GLY A 156 -41.75 5.27 -20.14
CA GLY A 156 -40.83 6.34 -20.54
C GLY A 156 -40.19 7.13 -19.40
N TRP A 157 -40.48 6.80 -18.14
CA TRP A 157 -39.77 7.36 -16.98
C TRP A 157 -38.34 6.83 -16.91
N MET A 158 -37.43 7.59 -16.31
CA MET A 158 -36.08 7.14 -15.97
C MET A 158 -35.84 7.32 -14.47
N GLY A 159 -35.45 6.24 -13.81
CA GLY A 159 -35.08 6.25 -12.39
C GLY A 159 -33.57 6.24 -12.17
N PRO A 160 -33.15 6.26 -10.89
CA PRO A 160 -31.76 6.17 -10.46
C PRO A 160 -31.03 4.98 -11.09
N LYS A 161 -29.78 5.19 -11.46
CA LYS A 161 -28.83 4.18 -11.92
C LYS A 161 -27.53 4.35 -11.15
N GLU A 162 -26.61 3.41 -11.31
CA GLU A 162 -25.25 3.59 -10.82
C GLU A 162 -24.61 4.77 -11.55
N GLU A 163 -23.88 5.60 -10.82
CA GLU A 163 -23.07 6.67 -11.38
C GLU A 163 -22.12 6.12 -12.44
N LEU A 164 -22.01 6.86 -13.52
CA LEU A 164 -20.95 6.74 -14.51
C LEU A 164 -20.16 8.03 -14.42
N CYS A 165 -18.88 8.00 -14.78
CA CYS A 165 -18.22 9.27 -15.00
C CYS A 165 -18.56 9.82 -16.39
N ASP A 166 -19.66 10.54 -16.46
CA ASP A 166 -20.12 11.22 -17.66
C ASP A 166 -20.55 12.69 -17.41
N ASP A 167 -20.18 13.25 -16.26
CA ASP A 167 -20.56 14.58 -15.78
C ASP A 167 -22.08 14.73 -15.60
N LEU A 168 -22.80 13.61 -15.44
CA LEU A 168 -24.25 13.58 -15.19
C LEU A 168 -24.52 12.92 -13.84
N ASP A 169 -25.64 13.33 -13.23
CA ASP A 169 -26.21 12.73 -12.04
C ASP A 169 -27.13 11.56 -12.48
N ASN A 170 -26.60 10.34 -12.47
CA ASN A 170 -27.30 9.14 -12.93
C ASN A 170 -28.14 8.49 -11.83
N ASP A 171 -27.74 8.64 -10.57
CA ASP A 171 -28.40 8.10 -9.39
C ASP A 171 -29.45 9.05 -8.78
N CYS A 172 -29.48 10.29 -9.28
CA CYS A 172 -30.46 11.32 -9.00
C CYS A 172 -30.45 11.79 -7.54
N ASP A 173 -29.28 11.80 -6.91
CA ASP A 173 -29.05 12.31 -5.55
C ASP A 173 -28.75 13.83 -5.50
N GLY A 174 -28.51 14.45 -6.65
CA GLY A 174 -28.22 15.87 -6.82
C GLY A 174 -26.74 16.22 -6.97
N ASN A 175 -25.85 15.23 -6.95
CA ASN A 175 -24.43 15.34 -7.27
C ASN A 175 -24.13 14.56 -8.55
N SER A 176 -22.96 14.81 -9.16
CA SER A 176 -22.57 14.11 -10.40
C SER A 176 -21.22 13.45 -10.18
N ASP A 177 -21.11 12.19 -10.62
CA ASP A 177 -19.95 11.32 -10.53
C ASP A 177 -19.37 11.20 -9.10
N GLU A 178 -20.20 11.31 -8.07
CA GLU A 178 -19.75 11.26 -6.68
C GLU A 178 -19.16 9.88 -6.33
N GLY A 179 -17.98 9.90 -5.70
CA GLY A 179 -17.24 8.68 -5.39
C GLY A 179 -16.56 8.00 -6.60
N LEU A 180 -16.69 8.54 -7.82
CA LEU A 180 -15.99 8.03 -9.01
C LEU A 180 -14.74 8.83 -9.39
N ARG A 181 -14.59 10.04 -8.86
CA ARG A 181 -13.43 10.89 -9.10
C ARG A 181 -12.31 10.57 -8.11
N ASN A 182 -11.10 10.41 -8.62
CA ASN A 182 -9.89 10.30 -7.80
C ASN A 182 -9.53 11.63 -7.14
N ARG A 183 -8.44 11.66 -6.37
CA ARG A 183 -7.98 12.88 -5.70
C ARG A 183 -7.61 14.01 -6.67
N CYS A 184 -7.19 13.68 -7.88
CA CYS A 184 -6.96 14.65 -8.96
C CYS A 184 -8.24 15.26 -9.54
N GLY A 185 -9.42 14.74 -9.17
CA GLY A 185 -10.71 15.13 -9.73
C GLY A 185 -11.01 14.46 -11.07
N ASP A 186 -10.16 13.54 -11.51
CA ASP A 186 -10.30 12.80 -12.74
C ASP A 186 -11.10 11.52 -12.52
N CYS A 187 -11.78 11.10 -13.58
CA CYS A 187 -12.51 9.85 -13.61
C CYS A 187 -11.64 8.69 -14.06
N ALA A 188 -10.66 8.40 -13.22
CA ALA A 188 -9.71 7.33 -13.38
C ALA A 188 -9.46 6.70 -12.01
N PRO A 189 -8.93 5.46 -11.96
CA PRO A 189 -8.37 4.94 -10.72
C PRO A 189 -7.32 5.89 -10.14
N GLU A 190 -7.06 5.75 -8.83
CA GLU A 190 -5.89 6.38 -8.22
C GLU A 190 -4.63 5.98 -8.98
N VAL A 191 -3.84 6.97 -9.36
CA VAL A 191 -2.56 6.79 -10.03
C VAL A 191 -1.51 6.61 -8.93
N GLN A 192 -0.45 5.85 -9.21
CA GLN A 192 0.72 5.83 -8.32
C GLN A 192 1.70 6.88 -8.80
N GLU A 193 2.41 7.49 -7.87
CA GLU A 193 3.54 8.36 -8.19
C GLU A 193 4.52 7.68 -9.16
N ILE A 194 4.97 8.46 -10.13
CA ILE A 194 6.13 8.17 -10.96
C ILE A 194 7.13 9.30 -10.78
N CYS A 195 8.42 9.02 -10.90
CA CYS A 195 9.39 10.09 -10.78
C CYS A 195 9.46 10.94 -12.05
N ASP A 196 8.61 11.96 -12.12
CA ASP A 196 8.66 13.00 -13.15
C ASP A 196 8.61 14.42 -12.58
N GLY A 197 8.58 14.58 -11.25
CA GLY A 197 8.54 15.87 -10.57
C GLY A 197 7.15 16.49 -10.53
N GLU A 198 6.11 15.73 -10.86
CA GLU A 198 4.70 16.10 -10.73
C GLU A 198 4.04 15.23 -9.63
N ASP A 199 2.98 15.75 -9.01
CA ASP A 199 2.16 15.03 -8.03
C ASP A 199 1.09 14.24 -8.81
N ASN A 200 1.36 12.96 -9.08
CA ASN A 200 0.52 12.15 -9.98
C ASN A 200 -0.71 11.56 -9.29
N ASP A 201 -0.64 11.34 -7.98
CA ASP A 201 -1.75 10.87 -7.16
C ASP A 201 -2.50 12.03 -6.46
N CYS A 202 -2.03 13.25 -6.68
CA CYS A 202 -2.59 14.52 -6.22
C CYS A 202 -2.65 14.65 -4.68
N ASP A 203 -1.79 13.95 -3.94
CA ASP A 203 -1.82 13.94 -2.48
C ASP A 203 -1.25 15.19 -1.80
N GLY A 204 -0.63 16.08 -2.59
CA GLY A 204 0.00 17.31 -2.16
C GLY A 204 1.48 17.17 -1.84
N VAL A 205 2.06 15.98 -2.02
CA VAL A 205 3.49 15.70 -2.01
C VAL A 205 3.91 15.32 -3.44
N THR A 206 5.20 15.42 -3.75
CA THR A 206 5.72 15.14 -5.09
C THR A 206 6.75 14.02 -4.98
N ASP A 207 6.60 12.99 -5.82
CA ASP A 207 7.48 11.84 -5.91
C ASP A 207 7.71 11.12 -4.56
N GLU A 208 6.72 11.11 -3.65
CA GLU A 208 6.93 10.49 -2.34
C GLU A 208 7.11 8.98 -2.42
N ASN A 209 7.96 8.47 -1.54
CA ASN A 209 8.39 7.05 -1.52
C ASN A 209 9.14 6.58 -2.79
N LEU A 210 9.45 7.48 -3.75
CA LEU A 210 10.29 7.19 -4.93
C LEU A 210 11.71 7.73 -4.81
N LEU A 211 11.92 8.72 -3.93
CA LEU A 211 13.24 9.29 -3.68
C LEU A 211 14.13 8.31 -2.91
N ASN A 212 15.33 8.11 -3.41
CA ASN A 212 16.40 7.39 -2.73
C ASN A 212 17.07 8.27 -1.65
N MET A 213 18.10 7.73 -1.00
CA MET A 213 18.77 8.43 0.10
C MET A 213 19.44 9.73 -0.33
N CYS A 214 19.85 9.84 -1.60
CA CYS A 214 20.35 11.07 -2.20
C CYS A 214 19.26 12.12 -2.51
N GLY A 215 17.98 11.81 -2.24
CA GLY A 215 16.86 12.69 -2.60
C GLY A 215 16.63 12.77 -4.11
N THR A 216 17.09 11.76 -4.85
CA THR A 216 16.91 11.63 -6.30
C THR A 216 16.12 10.38 -6.61
N CYS A 217 15.63 10.26 -7.83
CA CYS A 217 14.84 9.11 -8.19
C CYS A 217 15.65 7.93 -8.69
N GLY A 218 15.08 6.74 -8.48
CA GLY A 218 15.70 5.46 -8.85
C GLY A 218 16.61 4.94 -7.75
N ASP A 219 17.39 3.91 -8.08
CA ASP A 219 18.34 3.34 -7.13
C ASP A 219 19.42 4.36 -6.73
N THR A 220 19.96 4.25 -5.51
CA THR A 220 21.15 5.04 -5.15
C THR A 220 22.29 4.69 -6.10
N PRO A 221 23.11 5.67 -6.51
CA PRO A 221 24.34 5.39 -7.23
C PRO A 221 25.23 4.42 -6.43
N MET A 222 26.14 3.72 -7.10
CA MET A 222 27.21 3.02 -6.40
C MET A 222 28.31 4.01 -6.04
N GLU A 223 28.96 3.78 -4.90
CA GLU A 223 30.15 4.51 -4.49
C GLU A 223 31.25 4.51 -5.57
N VAL A 224 31.98 5.62 -5.64
CA VAL A 224 33.17 5.79 -6.47
C VAL A 224 34.26 6.39 -5.61
N CYS A 225 35.50 5.91 -5.79
CA CYS A 225 36.67 6.38 -5.05
C CYS A 225 37.09 7.81 -5.52
N ASP A 226 36.30 8.82 -5.18
CA ASP A 226 36.48 10.22 -5.59
C ASP A 226 36.39 11.24 -4.44
N LEU A 227 36.31 10.77 -3.18
CA LEU A 227 36.13 11.57 -1.95
C LEU A 227 34.75 12.24 -1.85
N LEU A 228 33.77 11.77 -2.63
CA LEU A 228 32.39 12.16 -2.50
C LEU A 228 31.58 10.95 -2.05
N ASP A 229 30.59 11.20 -1.21
CA ASP A 229 29.52 10.26 -0.88
C ASP A 229 28.55 10.21 -2.08
N ASN A 230 28.71 9.20 -2.95
CA ASN A 230 27.92 9.04 -4.17
C ASN A 230 26.63 8.25 -3.96
N ASP A 231 26.61 7.34 -2.99
CA ASP A 231 25.44 6.54 -2.63
C ASP A 231 24.61 7.15 -1.49
N CYS A 232 25.13 8.22 -0.88
CA CYS A 232 24.51 9.05 0.13
C CYS A 232 24.22 8.32 1.45
N ASP A 233 25.03 7.32 1.80
CA ASP A 233 24.89 6.57 3.05
C ASP A 233 25.48 7.32 4.28
N GLY A 234 26.21 8.42 4.03
CA GLY A 234 26.79 9.30 5.04
C GLY A 234 28.26 9.01 5.39
N GLU A 235 28.85 7.96 4.83
CA GLU A 235 30.28 7.72 4.84
C GLU A 235 30.90 8.20 3.52
N THR A 236 32.16 7.89 3.24
CA THR A 236 32.84 8.37 2.02
C THR A 236 33.79 7.29 1.52
N ASP A 237 33.56 6.83 0.29
CA ASP A 237 34.35 5.83 -0.44
C ASP A 237 34.45 4.42 0.20
N GLU A 238 33.59 4.07 1.17
CA GLU A 238 33.69 2.85 1.99
C GLU A 238 33.56 1.54 1.20
N ASP A 239 32.77 1.55 0.12
CA ASP A 239 32.59 0.41 -0.78
C ASP A 239 33.26 0.60 -2.16
N ALA A 240 34.07 1.66 -2.34
CA ALA A 240 34.74 1.98 -3.60
C ALA A 240 36.27 2.08 -3.56
N CYS A 241 36.85 2.47 -2.42
CA CYS A 241 38.29 2.44 -2.20
C CYS A 241 38.67 1.26 -1.30
N SER A 242 39.79 0.60 -1.59
CA SER A 242 40.38 -0.37 -0.69
C SER A 242 41.84 -0.04 -0.45
N ILE A 243 42.23 0.12 0.82
CA ILE A 243 43.62 0.32 1.22
C ILE A 243 44.17 -1.03 1.66
N LEU A 244 45.18 -1.51 0.93
CA LEU A 244 45.91 -2.72 1.25
C LEU A 244 47.23 -2.37 1.92
N ASP A 245 47.38 -2.76 3.18
CA ASP A 245 48.65 -2.69 3.88
C ASP A 245 49.60 -3.79 3.37
N LEU A 246 50.81 -3.38 3.00
CA LEU A 246 51.86 -4.26 2.50
C LEU A 246 52.89 -4.50 3.60
N ASP A 247 53.13 -5.77 3.87
CA ASP A 247 54.21 -6.25 4.72
C ASP A 247 54.74 -7.56 4.12
N LEU A 248 55.63 -7.42 3.14
CA LEU A 248 56.10 -8.53 2.30
C LEU A 248 57.58 -8.81 2.57
N ASP A 249 57.89 -10.06 2.90
CA ASP A 249 59.28 -10.53 3.04
C ASP A 249 59.89 -10.79 1.65
N GLY A 250 61.00 -10.09 1.35
CA GLY A 250 61.65 -10.12 0.05
C GLY A 250 61.16 -9.04 -0.91
N ASP A 251 61.53 -9.18 -2.18
CA ASP A 251 61.20 -8.30 -3.30
C ASP A 251 60.85 -9.16 -4.55
N CYS A 252 60.55 -8.52 -5.69
CA CYS A 252 60.03 -9.15 -6.90
C CYS A 252 58.66 -9.80 -6.71
N LEU A 253 57.79 -9.17 -5.92
CA LEU A 253 56.49 -9.70 -5.56
C LEU A 253 55.39 -8.99 -6.33
N THR A 254 54.36 -9.77 -6.68
CA THR A 254 53.14 -9.24 -7.28
C THR A 254 52.06 -9.17 -6.23
N VAL A 255 51.51 -7.97 -6.05
CA VAL A 255 50.35 -7.71 -5.19
C VAL A 255 49.16 -7.47 -6.08
N THR A 256 48.01 -8.04 -5.74
CA THR A 256 46.78 -7.88 -6.51
C THR A 256 45.73 -7.16 -5.67
N CYS A 257 45.12 -6.12 -6.24
CA CYS A 257 43.98 -5.43 -5.65
C CYS A 257 42.76 -6.36 -5.52
N PRO A 258 41.88 -6.12 -4.54
CA PRO A 258 40.67 -6.92 -4.33
C PRO A 258 39.70 -6.83 -5.52
N ALA A 259 38.75 -7.75 -5.60
CA ALA A 259 37.83 -7.82 -6.75
C ALA A 259 36.83 -6.65 -6.77
N GLU A 260 36.53 -6.12 -5.60
CA GLU A 260 35.62 -5.01 -5.33
C GLU A 260 36.22 -3.67 -5.81
N ALA A 261 37.54 -3.52 -5.68
CA ALA A 261 38.29 -2.35 -6.12
C ALA A 261 39.53 -2.80 -6.91
N PRO A 262 39.41 -3.22 -8.19
CA PRO A 262 40.49 -3.91 -8.90
C PRO A 262 41.57 -2.99 -9.46
N TYR A 263 41.46 -1.66 -9.36
CA TYR A 263 42.39 -0.75 -10.03
C TYR A 263 43.32 -0.02 -9.05
N PRO A 264 44.63 -0.29 -9.07
CA PRO A 264 45.62 0.50 -8.33
C PRO A 264 45.62 1.97 -8.78
N ILE A 265 45.37 2.90 -7.85
CA ILE A 265 45.33 4.35 -8.14
C ILE A 265 46.42 5.14 -7.42
N SER A 266 46.90 4.62 -6.29
CA SER A 266 47.92 5.27 -5.46
C SER A 266 48.68 4.23 -4.65
N CYS A 267 49.91 4.54 -4.27
CA CYS A 267 50.70 3.71 -3.37
C CYS A 267 51.64 4.57 -2.52
N ASN A 268 52.18 4.01 -1.45
CA ASN A 268 53.30 4.60 -0.72
C ASN A 268 54.18 3.47 -0.23
N ILE A 269 55.33 3.26 -0.90
CA ILE A 269 56.14 2.05 -0.74
C ILE A 269 57.50 2.38 -0.14
N ASP A 270 57.86 1.63 0.89
CA ASP A 270 59.14 1.65 1.57
C ASP A 270 59.86 0.31 1.35
N PHE A 271 60.80 0.30 0.41
CA PHE A 271 61.72 -0.78 0.15
C PHE A 271 62.89 -0.71 1.16
N GLN A 272 62.99 -1.71 2.04
CA GLN A 272 63.92 -1.67 3.18
C GLN A 272 65.30 -2.30 2.90
N GLY A 273 65.58 -2.72 1.67
CA GLY A 273 66.92 -3.14 1.29
C GLY A 273 67.86 -1.95 1.05
N GLY A 274 69.11 -2.29 0.74
CA GLY A 274 70.20 -1.33 0.57
C GLY A 274 70.50 -0.94 -0.88
N ASP A 275 69.70 -1.36 -1.86
CA ASP A 275 69.92 -1.00 -3.27
C ASP A 275 69.28 0.38 -3.55
N PRO A 276 69.93 1.28 -4.30
CA PRO A 276 69.36 2.58 -4.65
C PRO A 276 68.22 2.50 -5.67
N ARG A 277 68.01 1.35 -6.32
CA ARG A 277 66.99 1.16 -7.37
C ARG A 277 65.71 0.58 -6.82
N GLY A 278 64.58 1.11 -7.29
CA GLY A 278 63.26 0.56 -7.03
C GLY A 278 62.39 0.60 -8.29
N CYS A 279 61.58 -0.43 -8.46
CA CYS A 279 60.67 -0.57 -9.58
C CYS A 279 59.26 -0.89 -9.11
N VAL A 280 58.28 -0.19 -9.69
CA VAL A 280 56.85 -0.48 -9.53
C VAL A 280 56.24 -0.65 -10.91
N ALA A 281 55.95 -1.88 -11.32
CA ALA A 281 55.35 -2.13 -12.63
C ALA A 281 53.84 -2.28 -12.56
N TYR A 282 53.15 -1.55 -13.42
CA TYR A 282 51.70 -1.58 -13.53
C TYR A 282 51.22 -1.08 -14.90
N SER A 283 50.32 -1.84 -15.54
CA SER A 283 49.59 -1.40 -16.74
C SER A 283 48.09 -1.42 -16.48
N PRO A 284 47.40 -0.27 -16.57
CA PRO A 284 45.93 -0.25 -16.63
C PRO A 284 45.41 -1.04 -17.84
N PRO A 285 44.24 -1.70 -17.76
CA PRO A 285 43.34 -1.83 -16.61
C PRO A 285 43.65 -3.07 -15.74
N GLY A 286 44.92 -3.40 -15.53
CA GLY A 286 45.31 -4.51 -14.65
C GLY A 286 44.94 -4.26 -13.19
N SER A 287 44.99 -5.34 -12.39
CA SER A 287 44.80 -5.29 -10.93
C SER A 287 46.04 -5.68 -10.13
N SER A 288 47.09 -6.12 -10.83
CA SER A 288 48.33 -6.59 -10.22
C SER A 288 49.44 -5.56 -10.37
N VAL A 289 50.10 -5.25 -9.26
CA VAL A 289 51.27 -4.37 -9.18
C VAL A 289 52.48 -5.22 -8.83
N TYR A 290 53.54 -5.09 -9.60
CA TYR A 290 54.81 -5.78 -9.35
C TYR A 290 55.81 -4.82 -8.69
N LEU A 291 56.43 -5.28 -7.60
CA LEU A 291 57.32 -4.48 -6.76
C LEU A 291 58.70 -5.16 -6.71
N GLN A 292 59.75 -4.43 -7.09
CA GLN A 292 61.13 -4.95 -7.11
C GLN A 292 62.12 -3.92 -6.57
N GLU A 293 63.08 -4.39 -5.79
CA GLU A 293 64.21 -3.59 -5.31
C GLU A 293 65.51 -4.07 -5.95
N GLY A 294 66.30 -3.16 -6.49
CA GLY A 294 67.55 -3.55 -7.15
C GLY A 294 67.33 -4.53 -8.30
N ASN A 295 68.26 -5.49 -8.42
CA ASN A 295 68.32 -6.44 -9.55
C ASN A 295 68.27 -7.91 -9.11
N ARG A 296 68.01 -8.20 -7.83
CA ARG A 296 68.06 -9.57 -7.29
C ARG A 296 66.89 -9.84 -6.37
N CYS A 297 66.04 -10.76 -6.80
CA CYS A 297 64.89 -11.20 -6.04
C CYS A 297 65.27 -11.99 -4.78
N GLY A 298 64.42 -11.92 -3.77
CA GLY A 298 64.50 -12.68 -2.51
C GLY A 298 65.37 -12.03 -1.44
N SER A 299 65.72 -10.75 -1.58
CA SER A 299 66.42 -10.00 -0.53
C SER A 299 65.73 -8.67 -0.26
N GLY A 300 65.62 -8.30 1.02
CA GLY A 300 64.96 -7.06 1.43
C GLY A 300 63.55 -7.31 1.97
N LYS A 301 62.77 -6.24 2.04
CA LYS A 301 61.41 -6.22 2.58
C LYS A 301 60.67 -5.05 1.95
N VAL A 302 59.42 -5.28 1.53
CA VAL A 302 58.55 -4.23 1.02
C VAL A 302 57.45 -3.95 2.03
N VAL A 303 57.42 -2.73 2.57
CA VAL A 303 56.33 -2.27 3.43
C VAL A 303 55.66 -1.05 2.83
N GLY A 304 54.41 -0.80 3.16
CA GLY A 304 53.71 0.39 2.68
C GLY A 304 52.21 0.17 2.51
N THR A 305 51.60 1.00 1.68
CA THR A 305 50.17 0.93 1.37
C THR A 305 49.94 0.96 -0.12
N LEU A 306 48.97 0.19 -0.59
CA LEU A 306 48.44 0.25 -1.95
C LEU A 306 46.96 0.64 -1.88
N THR A 307 46.61 1.76 -2.50
CA THR A 307 45.22 2.20 -2.61
C THR A 307 44.66 1.75 -3.94
N CYS A 308 43.62 0.93 -3.87
CA CYS A 308 42.88 0.42 -4.99
C CYS A 308 41.51 1.10 -5.09
N SER A 309 40.98 1.20 -6.31
CA SER A 309 39.71 1.84 -6.64
C SER A 309 38.88 0.92 -7.53
N ASN A 310 37.57 1.09 -7.49
CA ASN A 310 36.64 0.53 -8.46
C ASN A 310 36.67 1.24 -9.84
N GLN A 311 37.41 2.35 -9.98
CA GLN A 311 37.62 3.07 -11.23
C GLN A 311 39.08 3.01 -11.71
N VAL A 312 39.24 2.98 -13.04
CA VAL A 312 40.57 2.97 -13.67
C VAL A 312 41.26 4.33 -13.48
N GLY A 313 42.38 4.34 -12.76
CA GLY A 313 43.21 5.55 -12.60
C GLY A 313 44.17 5.82 -13.76
N SER A 314 44.96 6.89 -13.64
CA SER A 314 45.97 7.31 -14.63
C SER A 314 47.23 6.44 -14.69
N GLY A 315 47.25 5.29 -14.01
CA GLY A 315 48.46 4.50 -13.78
C GLY A 315 49.31 5.02 -12.62
N LEU A 316 50.21 4.16 -12.12
CA LEU A 316 51.13 4.46 -11.02
C LEU A 316 52.38 5.17 -11.54
N ASN A 317 52.79 6.22 -10.85
CA ASN A 317 53.95 7.05 -11.19
C ASN A 317 54.54 7.69 -9.92
N ALA A 318 55.61 8.47 -10.07
CA ALA A 318 56.31 9.08 -8.94
C ALA A 318 55.43 10.01 -8.07
N ASN A 319 54.34 10.57 -8.60
CA ASN A 319 53.49 11.51 -7.87
C ASN A 319 52.44 10.80 -7.01
N ASN A 320 51.78 9.76 -7.53
CA ASN A 320 50.73 9.03 -6.82
C ASN A 320 51.23 7.73 -6.17
N CYS A 321 52.45 7.30 -6.49
CA CYS A 321 53.01 6.05 -5.99
C CYS A 321 54.47 6.24 -5.56
N PRO A 322 54.77 7.18 -4.64
CA PRO A 322 56.14 7.42 -4.19
C PRO A 322 56.80 6.16 -3.62
N ILE A 323 58.08 5.99 -3.96
CA ILE A 323 58.95 4.95 -3.40
C ILE A 323 60.22 5.58 -2.81
N ASN A 324 60.75 4.98 -1.76
CA ASN A 324 61.91 5.47 -0.98
C ASN A 324 63.29 5.20 -1.66
N LYS A 325 63.41 5.36 -2.98
CA LYS A 325 64.62 5.00 -3.75
C LYS A 325 65.12 6.16 -4.61
N ASP A 326 66.44 6.20 -4.84
CA ASP A 326 67.10 7.26 -5.62
C ASP A 326 66.87 7.06 -7.13
N GLU A 327 66.86 5.80 -7.57
CA GLU A 327 66.64 5.40 -8.96
C GLU A 327 65.29 4.69 -9.09
N VAL A 328 64.29 5.39 -9.63
CA VAL A 328 62.90 4.92 -9.65
C VAL A 328 62.42 4.64 -11.08
N THR A 329 61.78 3.49 -11.29
CA THR A 329 61.19 3.11 -12.60
C THR A 329 59.72 2.68 -12.45
N TYR A 330 58.86 3.15 -13.35
CA TYR A 330 57.44 2.75 -13.44
C TYR A 330 57.09 2.18 -14.82
N PRO A 331 57.49 0.92 -15.12
CA PRO A 331 57.16 0.30 -16.40
C PRO A 331 55.72 -0.24 -16.42
N ALA A 332 55.23 -0.56 -17.62
CA ALA A 332 53.90 -1.14 -17.79
C ALA A 332 53.81 -2.60 -17.28
N ASP A 333 54.92 -3.33 -17.30
CA ASP A 333 54.99 -4.72 -16.88
C ASP A 333 56.34 -5.04 -16.23
N SER A 334 56.42 -6.20 -15.57
CA SER A 334 57.60 -6.62 -14.82
C SER A 334 58.87 -6.77 -15.67
N SER A 335 58.75 -6.97 -17.00
CA SER A 335 59.91 -7.07 -17.88
C SER A 335 60.62 -5.74 -18.10
N GLY A 336 59.94 -4.62 -17.80
CA GLY A 336 60.54 -3.30 -17.79
C GLY A 336 61.25 -2.95 -16.48
N CYS A 337 61.13 -3.78 -15.44
CA CYS A 337 61.97 -3.67 -14.26
C CYS A 337 63.36 -4.24 -14.53
N ALA A 338 64.37 -3.73 -13.83
CA ALA A 338 65.76 -4.06 -14.08
C ALA A 338 66.10 -5.49 -13.63
N GLU A 339 65.88 -6.47 -14.51
CA GLU A 339 66.53 -7.78 -14.40
C GLU A 339 67.97 -7.65 -14.94
N THR A 340 68.99 -7.88 -14.12
CA THR A 340 70.33 -8.15 -14.65
C THR A 340 70.86 -9.46 -14.07
N ASP A 341 70.73 -10.50 -14.88
CA ASP A 341 71.47 -11.78 -14.87
C ASP A 341 71.46 -12.64 -13.59
#